data_AF-A0A0F9D5W0-F1
#
_entry.id   AF-A0A0F9D5W0-F1
#
_cell.length_a   1.000
_cell.length_b   1.000
_cell.length_c   1.000
_cell.angle_alpha   90.00
_cell.angle_beta   90.00
_cell.angle_gamma   90.00
#
_symmetry.space_group_name_H-M   'P 1'
#
loop_
_entity.id
_entity.type
_entity.pdbx_description
1 polymer ?
#
loop_
_entity_poly.entity_id
_entity_poly.type
_entity_poly.pdbx_seq_one_letter_code
_entity_poly.pdbx_strand_id
1 'polypeptide(L)'
;MSREYTEDEVRNEYLKLVWSYIDYWHDLPDQTCREKLEGLAFGMLVILDGGNPDLPGFIVAPDPHPDDKEFCERQGQNWFPSNHNATVKCDIAGGLHELFHRVRK
;
A
#
# COMPACT_ATOMS: atom_id res chain seq x y z
N MET A 1 13.10 27.14 -7.57
CA MET A 1 14.17 26.35 -6.93
C MET A 1 13.58 25.00 -6.57
N SER A 2 14.32 23.91 -6.80
CA SER A 2 13.88 22.57 -6.41
C SER A 2 14.00 22.39 -4.89
N ARG A 3 13.04 21.68 -4.29
CA ARG A 3 13.05 21.29 -2.87
C ARG A 3 12.42 19.92 -2.71
N GLU A 4 12.66 19.29 -1.57
CA GLU A 4 11.94 18.08 -1.17
C GLU A 4 10.46 18.38 -0.96
N TYR A 5 9.61 17.38 -1.21
CA TYR A 5 8.20 17.42 -0.87
C TYR A 5 8.06 17.35 0.65
N THR A 6 7.13 18.12 1.20
CA THR A 6 6.70 17.97 2.58
C THR A 6 5.83 16.73 2.72
N GLU A 7 5.68 16.23 3.95
CA GLU A 7 4.84 15.07 4.24
C GLU A 7 3.39 15.27 3.75
N ASP A 8 2.82 16.45 3.98
CA ASP A 8 1.46 16.77 3.54
C ASP A 8 1.33 16.82 2.02
N GLU A 9 2.36 17.27 1.31
CA GLU A 9 2.36 17.23 -0.15
C GLU A 9 2.42 15.80 -0.67
N VAL A 10 3.27 14.94 -0.11
CA VAL A 10 3.32 13.52 -0.48
C VAL A 10 1.97 12.83 -0.22
N ARG A 11 1.35 13.09 0.94
CA ARG A 11 0.01 12.58 1.27
C ARG A 11 -1.03 13.04 0.24
N ASN A 12 -0.99 14.32 -0.14
CA ASN A 12 -1.91 14.88 -1.12
C ASN A 12 -1.72 14.25 -2.50
N GLU A 13 -0.48 14.08 -2.98
CA GLU A 13 -0.23 13.44 -4.27
C GLU A 13 -0.68 11.97 -4.28
N TYR A 14 -0.42 11.22 -3.20
CA TYR A 14 -0.94 9.86 -3.05
C TYR A 14 -2.47 9.81 -3.12
N LEU A 15 -3.16 10.66 -2.36
CA LEU A 15 -4.62 10.69 -2.33
C LEU A 15 -5.23 11.14 -3.66
N LYS A 16 -4.63 12.12 -4.35
CA LYS A 16 -5.07 12.52 -5.69
C LYS A 16 -5.02 11.36 -6.67
N LEU A 17 -3.95 10.58 -6.61
CA LEU A 17 -3.78 9.42 -7.48
C LEU A 17 -4.82 8.34 -7.17
N VAL A 18 -5.10 8.06 -5.88
CA VAL A 18 -6.20 7.17 -5.48
C VAL A 18 -7.54 7.62 -6.06
N TRP A 19 -7.87 8.92 -5.96
CA TRP A 19 -9.09 9.47 -6.55
C TRP A 19 -9.13 9.30 -8.08
N SER A 20 -8.02 9.54 -8.78
CA SER A 20 -7.97 9.33 -10.23
C SER A 20 -8.21 7.87 -10.64
N TYR A 21 -7.76 6.90 -9.83
CA TYR A 21 -8.08 5.49 -10.08
C TYR A 21 -9.55 5.19 -9.84
N ILE A 22 -10.17 5.79 -8.81
CA ILE A 22 -11.62 5.67 -8.58
C ILE A 22 -12.38 6.19 -9.80
N ASP A 23 -12.07 7.40 -10.26
CA ASP A 23 -12.74 8.02 -11.41
C ASP A 23 -12.52 7.18 -12.69
N TYR A 24 -11.29 6.74 -12.93
CA TYR A 24 -10.96 5.88 -14.07
C TYR A 24 -11.79 4.59 -14.08
N TRP A 25 -11.80 3.83 -12.98
CA TRP A 25 -12.52 2.57 -12.91
C TRP A 25 -14.04 2.76 -12.88
N HIS A 26 -14.52 3.84 -12.28
CA HIS A 26 -15.92 4.21 -12.31
C HIS A 26 -16.39 4.43 -13.76
N ASP A 27 -15.64 5.21 -14.54
CA ASP A 27 -16.02 5.63 -15.89
C ASP A 27 -15.74 4.58 -16.99
N LEU A 28 -14.89 3.59 -16.71
CA LEU A 28 -14.55 2.54 -17.67
C LEU A 28 -15.80 1.73 -18.07
N PRO A 29 -16.23 1.73 -19.35
CA PRO A 29 -17.37 0.95 -19.80
C PRO A 29 -17.05 -0.55 -19.86
N ASP A 30 -18.09 -1.37 -19.98
CA ASP A 30 -17.98 -2.82 -20.27
C ASP A 30 -17.17 -3.65 -19.26
N GLN A 31 -17.08 -3.17 -18.01
CA GLN A 31 -16.49 -3.89 -16.88
C GLN A 31 -17.55 -4.13 -15.79
N THR A 32 -17.53 -5.31 -15.19
CA THR A 32 -18.35 -5.60 -14.01
C THR A 32 -17.89 -4.78 -12.82
N CYS A 33 -18.78 -4.57 -11.84
CA CYS A 33 -18.42 -3.92 -10.58
C CYS A 33 -17.21 -4.59 -9.91
N ARG A 34 -17.11 -5.92 -10.00
CA ARG A 34 -16.02 -6.70 -9.43
C ARG A 34 -14.68 -6.41 -10.13
N GLU A 35 -14.65 -6.41 -11.46
CA GLU A 35 -13.44 -6.10 -12.24
C GLU A 35 -12.94 -4.68 -11.96
N LYS A 36 -13.86 -3.71 -11.84
CA LYS A 36 -13.54 -2.34 -11.45
C LYS A 36 -12.86 -2.24 -10.09
N LEU A 37 -13.40 -2.94 -9.09
CA LEU A 37 -12.81 -2.97 -7.74
C LEU A 37 -11.45 -3.66 -7.72
N GLU A 38 -11.27 -4.72 -8.50
CA GLU A 38 -9.98 -5.42 -8.61
C GLU A 38 -8.93 -4.55 -9.28
N GLY A 39 -9.31 -3.85 -10.34
CA GLY A 39 -8.45 -2.91 -11.02
C GLY A 39 -8.03 -1.73 -10.14
N LEU A 40 -8.96 -1.18 -9.36
CA LEU A 40 -8.67 -0.14 -8.36
C LEU A 40 -7.68 -0.63 -7.31
N ALA A 41 -7.96 -1.80 -6.72
CA ALA A 41 -7.08 -2.41 -5.72
C ALA A 41 -5.69 -2.69 -6.28
N PHE A 42 -5.60 -3.28 -7.48
CA PHE A 42 -4.32 -3.54 -8.15
C PHE A 42 -3.55 -2.23 -8.39
N GLY A 43 -4.22 -1.18 -8.89
CA GLY A 43 -3.61 0.13 -9.09
C GLY A 43 -3.03 0.71 -7.80
N MET A 44 -3.75 0.62 -6.67
CA MET A 44 -3.24 1.05 -5.37
C MET A 44 -1.97 0.29 -4.95
N LEU A 45 -1.89 -1.02 -5.21
CA LEU A 45 -0.70 -1.81 -4.93
C LEU A 45 0.48 -1.43 -5.82
N VAL A 46 0.24 -1.13 -7.11
CA VAL A 46 1.27 -0.64 -8.04
C VAL A 46 1.88 0.68 -7.55
N ILE A 47 1.08 1.58 -6.99
CA ILE A 47 1.59 2.83 -6.39
C ILE A 47 2.55 2.51 -5.24
N LEU A 48 2.12 1.66 -4.31
CA LEU A 48 2.93 1.28 -3.14
C LEU A 48 4.25 0.64 -3.55
N ASP A 49 4.23 -0.20 -4.59
CA ASP A 49 5.41 -0.89 -5.11
C ASP A 49 6.34 0.01 -5.96
N GLY A 50 5.96 1.25 -6.24
CA GLY A 50 6.74 2.18 -7.06
C GLY A 50 6.67 1.90 -8.56
N GLY A 51 5.63 1.21 -9.02
CA GLY A 51 5.36 0.98 -10.44
C GLY A 51 4.59 2.10 -11.13
N ASN A 52 4.16 3.13 -10.39
CA ASN A 52 3.49 4.30 -10.94
C ASN A 52 4.52 5.36 -11.38
N PRO A 53 4.35 6.02 -12.54
CA PRO A 53 5.32 7.00 -13.03
C PRO A 53 5.34 8.34 -12.27
N ASP A 54 4.24 8.69 -11.59
CA ASP A 54 4.06 10.00 -10.95
C ASP A 54 4.49 10.02 -9.48
N LEU A 55 4.55 8.85 -8.83
CA LEU A 55 4.93 8.70 -7.42
C LEU A 55 6.06 7.68 -7.23
N PRO A 56 6.96 7.90 -6.25
CA PRO A 56 7.92 6.88 -5.86
C PRO A 56 7.22 5.68 -5.21
N GLY A 57 7.95 4.57 -5.10
CA GLY A 57 7.55 3.48 -4.20
C GLY A 57 7.56 3.94 -2.74
N PHE A 58 6.73 3.29 -1.95
CA PHE A 58 6.59 3.58 -0.53
C PHE A 58 7.17 2.44 0.29
N ILE A 59 7.74 2.77 1.43
CA ILE A 59 8.00 1.77 2.45
C ILE A 59 6.64 1.38 3.05
N VAL A 60 6.29 0.10 2.94
CA VAL A 60 5.06 -0.45 3.51
C VAL A 60 5.48 -1.50 4.51
N ALA A 61 5.37 -1.22 5.79
CA ALA A 61 5.81 -2.14 6.83
C ALA A 61 4.79 -2.18 7.99
N PRO A 62 4.63 -3.34 8.67
CA PRO A 62 3.78 -3.42 9.85
C PRO A 62 4.24 -2.45 10.96
N ASP A 63 3.32 -1.74 11.59
CA ASP A 63 3.60 -0.91 12.77
C ASP A 63 2.71 -1.37 13.95
N PRO A 64 3.00 -2.55 14.52
CA PRO A 64 2.21 -3.11 15.62
C PRO A 64 2.40 -2.29 16.90
N HIS A 65 1.40 -2.34 17.79
CA HIS A 65 1.51 -1.71 19.11
C HIS A 65 2.65 -2.36 19.92
N PRO A 66 3.37 -1.61 20.78
CA PRO A 66 4.48 -2.18 21.58
C PRO A 66 4.11 -3.42 22.39
N ASP A 67 2.87 -3.51 22.87
CA ASP A 67 2.38 -4.62 23.70
C ASP A 67 1.90 -5.84 22.89
N ASP A 68 1.75 -5.72 21.56
CA ASP A 68 1.18 -6.79 20.72
C ASP A 68 2.02 -8.06 20.80
N LYS A 69 3.34 -7.93 20.88
CA LYS A 69 4.23 -9.09 21.00
C LYS A 69 3.94 -9.89 22.27
N GLU A 70 3.95 -9.25 23.44
CA GLU A 70 3.72 -9.93 24.71
C GLU A 70 2.28 -10.50 24.77
N PHE A 71 1.31 -9.77 24.23
CA PHE A 71 -0.06 -10.25 24.12
C PHE A 71 -0.14 -11.53 23.27
N CYS A 72 0.37 -11.51 22.03
CA CYS A 72 0.35 -12.65 21.12
C CYS A 72 1.12 -13.85 21.70
N GLU A 73 2.28 -13.64 22.32
CA GLU A 73 3.05 -14.71 22.98
C GLU A 73 2.23 -15.40 24.07
N ARG A 74 1.51 -14.64 24.92
CA ARG A 74 0.63 -15.20 25.97
C ARG A 74 -0.56 -15.98 25.41
N GLN A 75 -1.05 -15.59 24.23
CA GLN A 75 -2.16 -16.28 23.54
C GLN A 75 -1.70 -17.45 22.67
N GLY A 76 -0.40 -17.73 22.57
CA GLY A 76 0.13 -18.74 21.66
C GLY A 76 -0.09 -18.39 20.18
N GLN A 77 -0.10 -17.09 19.84
CA GLN A 77 -0.31 -16.57 18.49
C GLN A 77 0.99 -16.00 17.90
N ASN A 78 1.05 -15.94 16.56
CA ASN A 78 2.12 -15.23 15.85
C ASN A 78 1.97 -13.71 16.00
N TRP A 79 3.08 -12.98 15.96
CA TRP A 79 3.11 -11.51 15.99
C TRP A 79 3.86 -10.94 14.78
N PHE A 80 3.54 -9.70 14.41
CA PHE A 80 4.20 -8.98 13.34
C PHE A 80 5.52 -8.36 13.81
N PRO A 81 6.50 -8.16 12.90
CA PRO A 81 7.74 -7.45 13.22
C PRO A 81 7.45 -5.96 13.47
N SER A 82 7.97 -5.42 14.56
CA SER A 82 7.96 -3.98 14.81
C SER A 82 8.98 -3.26 13.92
N ASN A 83 8.57 -2.13 13.35
CA ASN A 83 9.41 -1.25 12.58
C ASN A 83 9.62 0.07 13.35
N HIS A 84 10.78 0.68 13.21
CA HIS A 84 11.10 1.96 13.85
C HIS A 84 11.64 2.93 12.82
N ASN A 85 11.50 4.23 13.09
CA ASN A 85 11.89 5.31 12.17
C ASN A 85 13.33 5.20 11.63
N ALA A 86 14.25 4.55 12.35
CA ALA A 86 15.65 4.38 11.93
C ALA A 86 15.94 3.07 11.19
N THR A 87 15.05 2.07 11.24
CA THR A 87 15.28 0.76 10.61
C THR A 87 13.95 0.05 10.34
N VAL A 88 13.71 -0.22 9.06
CA VAL A 88 12.57 -1.00 8.58
C VAL A 88 13.04 -2.43 8.34
N LYS A 89 12.43 -3.40 9.03
CA LYS A 89 12.79 -4.83 9.01
C LYS A 89 11.93 -5.65 8.06
N CYS A 90 10.71 -5.19 7.76
CA CYS A 90 9.74 -5.94 6.98
C CYS A 90 8.98 -4.99 6.05
N ASP A 91 9.72 -4.39 5.13
CA ASP A 91 9.11 -3.69 3.99
C ASP A 91 8.53 -4.74 3.04
N ILE A 92 7.21 -4.69 2.84
CA ILE A 92 6.47 -5.61 1.98
C ILE A 92 6.19 -5.04 0.59
N ALA A 93 6.61 -3.80 0.31
CA ALA A 93 6.48 -3.19 -1.00
C ALA A 93 7.48 -3.77 -2.03
N GLY A 94 7.28 -3.40 -3.29
CA GLY A 94 8.10 -3.80 -4.44
C GLY A 94 7.60 -5.04 -5.19
N GLY A 95 6.44 -5.60 -4.81
CA GLY A 95 5.86 -6.76 -5.48
C GLY A 95 4.43 -7.12 -5.09
N LEU A 96 3.75 -6.33 -4.26
CA LEU A 96 2.37 -6.57 -3.85
C LEU A 96 1.42 -6.73 -5.04
N HIS A 97 1.56 -5.91 -6.09
CA HIS A 97 0.74 -6.00 -7.30
C HIS A 97 0.98 -7.32 -8.06
N GLU A 98 2.23 -7.81 -8.13
CA GLU A 98 2.54 -9.11 -8.73
C GLU A 98 1.90 -10.27 -7.94
N LEU A 99 1.88 -10.13 -6.62
CA LEU A 99 1.28 -11.11 -5.71
C LEU A 99 -0.24 -11.12 -5.73
N PHE A 100 -0.87 -10.00 -6.10
CA PHE A 100 -2.30 -9.76 -5.95
C PHE A 100 -3.16 -10.87 -6.57
N HIS A 101 -2.87 -11.24 -7.81
CA HIS A 101 -3.60 -12.31 -8.49
C HIS A 101 -3.11 -13.71 -8.08
N ARG A 102 -1.87 -13.83 -7.59
CA ARG A 102 -1.28 -15.12 -7.18
C ARG A 102 -1.93 -15.68 -5.92
N VAL A 103 -2.31 -14.82 -4.98
CA VAL A 103 -2.90 -15.23 -3.69
C VAL A 103 -4.42 -15.41 -3.75
N ARG A 104 -5.04 -15.03 -4.86
CA ARG A 104 -6.47 -15.21 -5.10
C ARG A 104 -6.74 -16.71 -5.35
N LYS A 105 -7.42 -17.35 -4.40
CA LYS A 105 -7.92 -18.72 -4.52
C LYS A 105 -9.20 -18.79 -5.34
#